data_AF-A0A9D6QCW1-F1
#
_entry.id   AF-A0A9D6QCW1-F1
#
_cell.length_a   1.000
_cell.length_b   1.000
_cell.length_c   1.000
_cell.angle_alpha   90.00
_cell.angle_beta   90.00
_cell.angle_gamma   90.00
#
_symmetry.space_group_name_H-M   'P 1'
#
loop_
_entity.id
_entity.type
_entity.pdbx_description
1 polymer ?
#
loop_
_entity_poly.entity_id
_entity_poly.type
_entity_poly.pdbx_seq_one_letter_code
_entity_poly.pdbx_strand_id
1 'polypeptide(L)'
;MIVILAALSLFHFVAGTASLGLAVRLLAPEERGRWRSKPNLFVAELTCWLYPVIAFVAGIVGWRAFGAGQPHAIALLAAPFLWFVLMGLVFA
;
A
#
# COMPACT_ATOMS: atom_id res chain seq x y z
N MET A 1 5.53 21.61 2.48
CA MET A 1 5.04 20.38 1.84
C MET A 1 6.07 19.25 1.87
N ILE A 2 7.28 19.43 1.33
CA ILE A 2 8.34 18.39 1.30
C ILE A 2 8.67 17.84 2.70
N VAL A 3 8.83 18.70 3.72
CA VAL A 3 9.12 18.28 5.10
C VAL A 3 8.00 17.39 5.68
N ILE A 4 6.75 17.77 5.46
CA ILE A 4 5.58 17.01 5.92
C ILE A 4 5.52 15.66 5.21
N LEU A 5 5.70 15.65 3.89
CA LEU A 5 5.75 14.42 3.10
C LEU A 5 6.90 13.50 3.53
N ALA A 6 8.09 14.06 3.78
CA ALA A 6 9.25 13.29 4.25
C ALA A 6 9.01 12.69 5.65
N ALA A 7 8.45 13.45 6.58
CA ALA A 7 8.11 12.99 7.91
C ALA A 7 7.04 11.88 7.87
N LEU A 8 5.98 12.05 7.06
CA LEU A 8 4.96 11.04 6.87
C LEU A 8 5.53 9.77 6.22
N SER A 9 6.36 9.90 5.18
CA SER A 9 7.02 8.75 4.54
C SER A 9 7.90 7.98 5.52
N LEU A 10 8.71 8.69 6.32
CA LEU A 10 9.54 8.06 7.34
C LEU A 10 8.71 7.35 8.41
N PHE A 11 7.64 7.99 8.90
CA PHE A 11 6.71 7.38 9.84
C PHE A 11 6.10 6.08 9.29
N HIS A 12 5.59 6.10 8.05
CA HIS A 12 5.00 4.92 7.41
C HIS A 12 6.04 3.81 7.22
N PHE A 13 7.28 4.16 6.85
CA PHE A 13 8.36 3.19 6.73
C PHE A 13 8.68 2.53 8.07
N VAL A 14 8.89 3.31 9.13
CA VAL A 14 9.22 2.80 10.47
C VAL A 14 8.06 2.01 11.07
N ALA A 15 6.86 2.57 11.10
CA ALA A 15 5.68 1.91 11.67
C ALA A 15 5.29 0.66 10.86
N GLY A 16 5.36 0.73 9.52
CA GLY A 16 5.06 -0.39 8.63
C GLY A 16 6.05 -1.54 8.82
N THR A 17 7.35 -1.27 8.84
CA THR A 17 8.38 -2.31 9.05
C THR A 17 8.30 -2.92 10.45
N ALA A 18 8.06 -2.11 11.50
CA ALA A 18 7.88 -2.61 12.86
C ALA A 18 6.62 -3.50 12.98
N SER A 19 5.50 -3.05 12.40
CA SER A 19 4.24 -3.80 12.42
C SER A 19 4.34 -5.11 11.65
N LEU A 20 4.96 -5.10 10.46
CA LEU A 20 5.21 -6.30 9.67
C LEU A 20 6.14 -7.27 10.42
N GLY A 21 7.21 -6.74 11.03
CA GLY A 21 8.14 -7.54 11.84
C GLY A 21 7.46 -8.21 13.03
N LEU A 22 6.54 -7.51 13.70
CA LEU A 22 5.73 -8.07 14.79
C LEU A 22 4.71 -9.10 14.27
N ALA A 23 3.99 -8.79 13.19
CA ALA A 23 3.02 -9.70 12.59
C ALA A 23 3.68 -11.04 12.23
N VAL A 24 4.84 -11.03 11.57
CA VAL A 24 5.60 -12.25 11.23
C VAL A 24 6.04 -13.04 12.46
N ARG A 25 6.31 -12.38 13.59
CA ARG A 25 6.66 -13.04 14.85
C ARG A 25 5.46 -13.72 15.52
N LEU A 26 4.26 -13.15 15.34
CA LEU A 26 3.01 -13.70 15.87
C LEU A 26 2.50 -14.91 15.07
N LEU A 27 2.96 -15.09 13.83
CA LEU A 27 2.62 -16.24 13.00
C LEU A 27 3.20 -17.55 13.55
N ALA A 28 2.41 -18.61 13.50
CA ALA A 28 2.86 -19.97 13.73
C ALA A 28 3.92 -20.40 12.68
N PRO A 29 4.77 -21.39 12.97
CA PRO A 29 5.80 -21.87 12.03
C PRO A 29 5.25 -22.24 10.65
N GLU A 30 4.08 -22.87 10.61
CA GLU A 30 3.40 -23.30 9.37
C GLU A 30 2.91 -22.10 8.54
N GLU A 31 2.38 -21.08 9.20
CA GLU A 31 1.90 -19.84 8.56
C GLU A 31 3.06 -19.03 7.97
N ARG A 32 4.18 -18.96 8.69
CA ARG A 32 5.44 -18.39 8.14
C ARG A 32 5.92 -19.15 6.90
N GLY A 33 5.69 -20.46 6.86
CA GLY A 33 5.97 -21.27 5.67
C GLY A 33 5.14 -20.84 4.45
N ARG A 34 3.87 -20.48 4.65
CA ARG A 34 2.97 -20.01 3.57
C ARG A 34 3.42 -18.68 2.97
N TRP A 35 4.01 -17.78 3.77
CA TRP A 35 4.61 -16.53 3.27
C TRP A 35 5.78 -16.75 2.30
N ARG A 36 6.44 -17.92 2.38
CA ARG A 36 7.54 -18.29 1.49
C ARG A 36 7.07 -19.11 0.28
N SER A 37 5.76 -19.37 0.16
CA SER A 37 5.22 -20.06 -1.00
C SER A 37 5.42 -19.23 -2.26
N LYS A 38 5.76 -19.89 -3.38
CA LYS A 38 5.99 -19.22 -4.66
C LYS A 38 4.81 -18.33 -5.09
N PRO A 39 3.53 -18.74 -4.95
CA PRO A 39 2.40 -17.88 -5.29
C PRO A 39 2.36 -16.60 -4.46
N ASN A 40 2.58 -16.68 -3.15
CA ASN A 40 2.54 -15.51 -2.28
C ASN A 40 3.71 -14.56 -2.55
N LEU A 41 4.91 -15.10 -2.79
CA LEU A 41 6.06 -14.29 -3.17
C LEU A 41 5.84 -13.59 -4.52
N PHE A 42 5.25 -14.29 -5.50
CA PHE A 42 4.90 -13.69 -6.79
C PHE A 42 3.87 -12.56 -6.64
N VAL A 43 2.82 -12.75 -5.84
CA VAL A 43 1.82 -11.71 -5.58
C VAL A 43 2.43 -10.52 -4.82
N ALA A 44 3.31 -10.79 -3.85
CA ALA A 44 4.02 -9.74 -3.12
C ALA A 44 4.94 -8.93 -4.05
N GLU A 45 5.69 -9.61 -4.92
CA GLU A 45 6.55 -8.99 -5.92
C GLU A 45 5.74 -8.13 -6.91
N LEU A 46 4.66 -8.70 -7.47
CA LEU A 46 3.77 -7.99 -8.39
C LEU A 46 3.15 -6.74 -7.73
N THR A 47 2.76 -6.85 -6.46
CA THR A 47 2.22 -5.72 -5.69
C THR A 47 3.28 -4.65 -5.46
N CYS A 48 4.51 -5.02 -5.07
CA CYS A 48 5.62 -4.07 -4.88
C CYS A 48 5.97 -3.31 -6.15
N TRP A 49 5.89 -3.94 -7.32
CA TRP A 49 6.23 -3.29 -8.59
C TRP A 49 5.09 -2.43 -9.15
N LEU A 50 3.85 -2.93 -9.12
CA LEU A 50 2.72 -2.26 -9.76
C LEU A 50 2.10 -1.17 -8.89
N TYR A 51 2.02 -1.38 -7.58
CA TYR A 51 1.30 -0.48 -6.69
C TYR A 51 1.86 0.96 -6.70
N PRO A 52 3.19 1.20 -6.57
CA PRO A 52 3.72 2.57 -6.57
C PRO A 52 3.43 3.32 -7.86
N VAL A 53 3.54 2.65 -9.01
CA VAL A 53 3.27 3.26 -10.32
C VAL A 53 1.80 3.64 -10.45
N ILE A 54 0.89 2.72 -10.11
CA ILE A 54 -0.56 2.96 -10.18
C ILE A 54 -0.97 4.05 -9.18
N ALA A 55 -0.46 4.01 -7.95
CA ALA A 55 -0.74 5.01 -6.92
C ALA A 55 -0.25 6.40 -7.34
N PHE A 56 0.93 6.50 -7.95
CA PHE A 56 1.47 7.76 -8.42
C PHE A 56 0.67 8.33 -9.59
N VAL A 57 0.30 7.50 -10.56
CA VAL A 57 -0.58 7.90 -11.68
C VAL A 57 -1.95 8.35 -11.17
N ALA A 58 -2.57 7.59 -10.26
CA ALA A 58 -3.84 7.94 -9.63
C ALA A 58 -3.75 9.28 -8.87
N GLY A 59 -2.65 9.52 -8.15
CA GLY A 59 -2.38 10.78 -7.47
C GLY A 59 -2.30 11.97 -8.43
N ILE A 60 -1.50 11.85 -9.50
CA ILE A 60 -1.35 12.93 -10.50
C ILE A 60 -2.67 13.21 -11.21
N VAL A 61 -3.33 12.17 -11.73
CA VAL A 61 -4.56 12.30 -12.50
C VAL A 61 -5.69 12.78 -11.60
N GLY A 62 -5.81 12.22 -10.40
CA GLY A 62 -6.80 12.63 -9.40
C GLY A 62 -6.63 14.07 -8.96
N TRP A 63 -5.40 14.53 -8.73
CA TRP A 63 -5.15 15.91 -8.34
C TRP A 63 -5.53 16.92 -9.44
N ARG A 64 -5.18 16.60 -10.69
CA ARG A 64 -5.58 17.42 -11.85
C ARG A 64 -7.09 17.45 -12.03
N ALA A 65 -7.75 16.29 -11.91
CA ALA A 65 -9.20 16.18 -12.02
C ALA A 65 -9.91 16.96 -10.90
N PHE A 66 -9.36 16.93 -9.68
CA PHE A 66 -9.89 17.68 -8.53
C PHE A 66 -9.83 19.19 -8.78
N GLY A 67 -8.68 19.70 -9.26
CA GLY A 67 -8.53 21.11 -9.64
C GLY A 67 -9.45 21.54 -10.78
N ALA A 68 -9.87 20.61 -11.64
CA ALA A 68 -10.83 20.84 -12.72
C ALA A 68 -12.30 20.67 -12.30
N GLY A 69 -12.59 20.44 -11.01
CA GLY A 69 -13.96 20.30 -10.50
C GLY A 69 -14.64 18.97 -10.86
N GLN A 70 -13.89 17.94 -11.24
CA GLN A 70 -14.45 16.64 -11.61
C GLN A 70 -14.97 15.88 -10.38
N PRO A 71 -16.22 15.39 -10.38
CA PRO A 71 -16.86 14.81 -9.19
C PRO A 71 -16.20 13.51 -8.69
N HIS A 72 -15.56 12.75 -9.60
CA HIS A 72 -14.93 11.47 -9.27
C HIS A 72 -13.46 11.59 -8.84
N ALA A 73 -12.91 12.81 -8.78
CA ALA A 73 -11.50 13.01 -8.45
C ALA A 73 -11.14 12.51 -7.05
N ILE A 74 -12.03 12.68 -6.07
CA ILE A 74 -11.83 12.19 -4.71
C ILE A 74 -11.80 10.66 -4.66
N ALA A 75 -12.67 9.98 -5.42
CA ALA A 75 -12.66 8.52 -5.49
C ALA A 75 -11.34 8.00 -6.06
N LEU A 76 -10.80 8.65 -7.11
CA LEU A 76 -9.52 8.28 -7.70
C LEU A 76 -8.34 8.53 -6.74
N LEU A 77 -8.37 9.62 -5.98
CA LEU A 77 -7.38 9.92 -4.94
C LEU A 77 -7.46 8.95 -3.75
N ALA A 78 -8.66 8.44 -3.43
CA ALA A 78 -8.89 7.49 -2.35
C ALA A 78 -8.55 6.04 -2.74
N ALA A 79 -8.60 5.69 -4.03
CA ALA A 79 -8.46 4.32 -4.52
C ALA A 79 -7.17 3.59 -4.06
N PRO A 80 -5.97 4.22 -4.04
CA PRO A 80 -4.76 3.56 -3.53
C PRO A 80 -4.87 3.17 -2.04
N PHE A 81 -5.53 4.01 -1.22
CA PHE A 81 -5.75 3.71 0.19
C PHE A 81 -6.77 2.58 0.39
N LEU A 82 -7.85 2.58 -0.40
CA LEU A 82 -8.84 1.49 -0.39
C LEU A 82 -8.24 0.15 -0.81
N TRP A 83 -7.29 0.17 -1.75
CA TRP A 83 -6.55 -1.03 -2.15
C TRP A 83 -5.76 -1.63 -0.97
N PHE A 84 -5.12 -0.80 -0.14
CA PHE A 84 -4.43 -1.31 1.05
C PHE A 84 -5.38 -1.97 2.05
N VAL A 85 -6.58 -1.40 2.26
CA VAL A 85 -7.60 -2.01 3.11
C VAL A 85 -8.04 -3.36 2.54
N LEU A 86 -8.34 -3.42 1.24
CA LEU A 86 -8.73 -4.66 0.57
C LEU A 86 -7.65 -5.73 0.69
N MET A 87 -6.39 -5.39 0.39
CA MET A 87 -5.28 -6.34 0.51
C MET A 87 -5.08 -6.78 1.96
N GLY A 88 -5.24 -5.88 2.92
CA GLY A 88 -5.26 -6.22 4.35
C GLY A 88 -6.32 -7.27 4.68
N LEU A 89 -7.53 -7.18 4.10
CA LEU A 89 -8.59 -8.16 4.28
C LEU A 89 -8.32 -9.49 3.54
N VAL A 90 -7.71 -9.46 2.37
CA VAL A 90 -7.40 -10.67 1.58
C VAL A 90 -6.31 -11.53 2.25
N PHE A 91 -5.37 -10.89 2.95
CA PHE A 91 -4.22 -11.57 3.57
C PHE A 91 -4.30 -11.68 5.10
N ALA A 92 -5.38 -11.22 5.73
CA ALA A 92 -5.69 -11.43 7.15
C ALA A 92 -6.34 -12.80 7.38
#